data_AF-A0A968RWV1-F1
#
_entry.id   AF-A0A968RWV1-F1
#
_cell.length_a   1.000
_cell.length_b   1.000
_cell.length_c   1.000
_cell.angle_alpha   90.00
_cell.angle_beta   90.00
_cell.angle_gamma   90.00
#
_symmetry.space_group_name_H-M   'P 1'
#
loop_
_entity.id
_entity.type
_entity.pdbx_description
1 polymer ?
#
loop_
_entity_poly.entity_id
_entity_poly.type
_entity_poly.pdbx_seq_one_letter_code
_entity_poly.pdbx_strand_id
1 'polypeptide(L)'
;MEILVWLLQVHKQVKIERLAAIFPVPIKFENRRRHIQRFLKLKSLSISLTWLPLIKAIVQQKSKAWQRLYLAIDRIQWQEKNLFVIAVIISRRAIPVYWQFLEKRGASNLAEQQALLRPVLKLLNEYNLVILGDREFHSIKLAKWLKSRRVSFVFRQKKDTYIK
;
A
#
# COMPACT_ATOMS: atom_id res chain seq x y z
N MET A 1 -13.08 -3.48 -18.94
CA MET A 1 -12.19 -2.89 -17.91
C MET A 1 -11.54 -1.60 -18.39
N GLU A 2 -11.04 -1.58 -19.63
CA GLU A 2 -10.25 -0.48 -20.20
C GLU A 2 -10.93 0.90 -20.09
N ILE A 3 -12.23 0.97 -20.38
CA ILE A 3 -12.99 2.23 -20.31
C ILE A 3 -12.90 2.88 -18.92
N LEU A 4 -13.03 2.10 -17.84
CA LEU A 4 -12.99 2.68 -16.49
C LEU A 4 -11.57 3.12 -16.10
N VAL A 5 -10.55 2.33 -16.48
CA VAL A 5 -9.15 2.69 -16.23
C VAL A 5 -8.79 3.97 -16.98
N TRP A 6 -9.20 4.08 -18.24
CA TRP A 6 -9.02 5.27 -19.06
C TRP A 6 -9.73 6.49 -18.46
N LEU A 7 -10.99 6.34 -18.05
CA LEU A 7 -11.75 7.42 -17.40
C LEU A 7 -11.07 7.91 -16.13
N LEU A 8 -10.53 7.01 -15.30
CA LEU A 8 -9.78 7.38 -14.10
C LEU A 8 -8.51 8.17 -14.43
N GLN A 9 -7.79 7.78 -15.49
CA GLN A 9 -6.57 8.47 -15.94
C GLN A 9 -6.86 9.86 -16.50
N VAL A 10 -7.92 10.00 -17.30
CA VAL A 10 -8.30 11.26 -17.96
C VAL A 10 -8.91 12.24 -16.96
N HIS A 11 -9.88 11.79 -16.16
CA HIS A 11 -10.67 12.70 -15.33
C HIS A 11 -10.10 12.90 -13.92
N LYS A 12 -9.18 12.04 -13.46
CA LYS A 12 -8.47 12.15 -12.17
C LYS A 12 -9.40 12.35 -10.96
N GLN A 13 -10.67 11.98 -11.08
CA GLN A 13 -11.68 12.07 -10.02
C GLN A 13 -12.28 10.70 -9.78
N VAL A 14 -12.30 10.29 -8.51
CA VAL A 14 -12.76 8.96 -8.07
C VAL A 14 -14.22 8.95 -7.58
N LYS A 15 -14.97 10.06 -7.78
CA LYS A 15 -16.39 10.12 -7.42
C LYS A 15 -17.22 9.27 -8.39
N ILE A 16 -17.98 8.31 -7.87
CA ILE A 16 -18.78 7.38 -8.69
C ILE A 16 -19.78 8.15 -9.55
N GLU A 17 -20.39 9.19 -9.01
CA GLU A 17 -21.39 10.02 -9.69
C GLU A 17 -20.76 10.71 -10.92
N ARG A 18 -19.54 11.22 -10.77
CA ARG A 18 -18.83 11.87 -11.87
C ARG A 18 -18.43 10.85 -12.93
N LEU A 19 -17.88 9.72 -12.52
CA LEU A 19 -17.50 8.62 -13.42
C LEU A 19 -18.73 8.06 -14.17
N ALA A 20 -19.89 8.00 -13.52
CA ALA A 20 -21.14 7.58 -14.14
C ALA A 20 -21.64 8.60 -15.17
N ALA A 21 -21.47 9.90 -14.92
CA ALA A 21 -21.91 10.95 -15.85
C ALA A 21 -21.13 10.91 -17.18
N ILE A 22 -19.83 10.63 -17.12
CA ILE A 22 -18.89 10.58 -18.25
C ILE A 22 -18.75 9.18 -18.86
N PHE A 23 -19.43 8.17 -18.31
CA PHE A 23 -19.31 6.79 -18.80
C PHE A 23 -19.91 6.69 -20.21
N PRO A 24 -19.14 6.26 -21.23
CA PRO A 24 -19.49 6.36 -22.65
C PRO A 24 -20.40 5.20 -23.09
N VAL A 25 -21.50 4.98 -22.37
CA VAL A 25 -22.49 3.95 -22.70
C VAL A 25 -23.87 4.60 -22.67
N PRO A 26 -24.69 4.44 -23.74
CA PRO A 26 -25.99 5.10 -23.87
C PRO A 26 -27.06 4.40 -23.02
N ILE A 27 -26.84 4.36 -21.72
CA ILE A 27 -27.77 3.81 -20.72
C ILE A 27 -28.10 4.87 -19.68
N LYS A 28 -29.25 4.69 -19.01
CA LYS A 28 -29.68 5.55 -17.90
C LYS A 28 -28.55 5.75 -16.89
N PHE A 29 -28.41 6.97 -16.37
CA PHE A 29 -27.38 7.34 -15.40
C PHE A 29 -27.31 6.38 -14.20
N GLU A 30 -28.47 6.01 -13.62
CA GLU A 30 -28.53 5.05 -12.51
C GLU A 30 -28.00 3.65 -12.88
N ASN A 31 -28.13 3.25 -14.14
CA ASN A 31 -27.55 1.99 -14.62
C ASN A 31 -26.02 2.10 -14.76
N ARG A 32 -25.50 3.24 -15.23
CA ARG A 32 -24.04 3.51 -15.26
C ARG A 32 -23.44 3.50 -13.86
N ARG A 33 -24.11 4.17 -12.91
CA ARG A 33 -23.73 4.18 -11.49
C ARG A 33 -23.70 2.77 -10.90
N ARG A 34 -24.78 1.99 -11.07
CA ARG A 34 -24.82 0.59 -10.61
C ARG A 34 -23.77 -0.29 -11.27
N HIS A 35 -23.47 -0.08 -12.55
CA HIS A 35 -22.42 -0.80 -13.26
C HIS A 35 -21.04 -0.56 -12.63
N ILE A 36 -20.67 0.70 -12.40
CA ILE A 36 -19.41 1.06 -11.74
C ILE A 36 -19.35 0.49 -10.31
N GLN A 37 -20.44 0.58 -9.55
CA GLN A 37 -20.51 0.00 -8.21
C GLN A 37 -20.34 -1.52 -8.21
N ARG A 38 -20.98 -2.24 -9.14
CA ARG A 38 -20.80 -3.69 -9.28
C ARG A 38 -19.37 -4.05 -9.65
N PHE A 39 -18.75 -3.29 -10.55
CA PHE A 39 -17.37 -3.45 -10.92
C PHE A 39 -16.42 -3.32 -9.71
N LEU A 40 -16.58 -2.26 -8.90
CA LEU A 40 -15.77 -2.04 -7.70
C LEU A 40 -15.99 -3.10 -6.60
N LYS A 41 -17.10 -3.85 -6.65
CA LYS A 41 -17.42 -4.94 -5.71
C LYS A 41 -17.00 -6.32 -6.22
N LEU A 42 -16.41 -6.42 -7.41
CA LEU A 42 -15.98 -7.71 -7.96
C LEU A 42 -14.92 -8.34 -7.06
N LYS A 43 -15.11 -9.61 -6.69
CA LYS A 43 -14.13 -10.38 -5.89
C LYS A 43 -12.77 -10.52 -6.58
N SER A 44 -12.75 -10.46 -7.92
CA SER A 44 -11.52 -10.46 -8.72
C SER A 44 -10.68 -9.20 -8.53
N LEU A 45 -11.29 -8.06 -8.16
CA LEU A 45 -10.61 -6.81 -7.79
C LEU A 45 -10.04 -6.88 -6.35
N SER A 46 -9.49 -8.03 -5.99
CA SER A 46 -8.81 -8.25 -4.72
C SER A 46 -7.39 -7.69 -4.81
N ILE A 47 -6.96 -6.97 -3.76
CA ILE A 47 -5.60 -6.45 -3.63
C ILE A 47 -4.57 -7.57 -3.88
N SER A 48 -4.80 -8.74 -3.30
CA SER A 48 -3.89 -9.88 -3.42
C SER A 48 -3.79 -10.43 -4.85
N LEU A 49 -4.90 -10.41 -5.61
CA LEU A 49 -4.99 -11.02 -6.94
C LEU A 49 -4.64 -10.06 -8.07
N THR A 50 -4.89 -8.76 -7.91
CA THR A 50 -4.69 -7.76 -8.96
C THR A 50 -3.58 -6.78 -8.62
N TRP A 51 -3.59 -6.20 -7.42
CA TRP A 51 -2.64 -5.15 -7.05
C TRP A 51 -1.23 -5.68 -6.80
N LEU A 52 -1.08 -6.77 -6.03
CA LEU A 52 0.25 -7.31 -5.70
C LEU A 52 1.03 -7.77 -6.95
N PRO A 53 0.44 -8.52 -7.91
CA PRO A 53 1.14 -8.88 -9.14
C PRO A 53 1.52 -7.66 -9.99
N LEU A 54 0.63 -6.66 -10.07
CA LEU A 54 0.91 -5.41 -10.78
C LEU A 54 2.10 -4.67 -10.18
N ILE A 55 2.14 -4.53 -8.86
CA ILE A 55 3.27 -3.90 -8.17
C ILE A 55 4.55 -4.69 -8.39
N LYS A 56 4.51 -6.02 -8.31
CA LYS A 56 5.68 -6.86 -8.60
C LYS A 56 6.22 -6.58 -10.01
N ALA A 57 5.35 -6.52 -11.02
CA ALA A 57 5.74 -6.19 -12.40
C ALA A 57 6.34 -4.78 -12.52
N ILE A 58 5.76 -3.77 -11.89
CA ILE A 58 6.30 -2.40 -11.87
C ILE A 58 7.70 -2.37 -11.25
N VAL A 59 7.89 -3.05 -10.11
CA VAL A 59 9.18 -3.11 -9.41
C VAL A 59 10.23 -3.82 -10.29
N GLN A 60 9.88 -4.95 -10.90
CA GLN A 60 10.76 -5.70 -11.80
C GLN A 60 11.17 -4.89 -13.04
N GLN A 61 10.28 -4.07 -13.57
CA GLN A 61 10.60 -3.19 -14.70
C GLN A 61 11.53 -2.04 -14.32
N LYS A 62 11.44 -1.55 -13.07
CA LYS A 62 12.16 -0.34 -12.61
C LYS A 62 13.40 -0.65 -11.78
N SER A 63 13.62 -1.89 -11.36
CA SER A 63 14.72 -2.27 -10.48
C SER A 63 15.22 -3.68 -10.80
N LYS A 64 16.55 -3.84 -10.84
CA LYS A 64 17.17 -5.15 -11.11
C LYS A 64 16.98 -6.08 -9.91
N ALA A 65 16.91 -7.38 -10.17
CA ALA A 65 16.89 -8.39 -9.11
C ALA A 65 18.10 -8.21 -8.18
N TRP A 66 17.91 -8.51 -6.90
CA TRP A 66 18.91 -8.37 -5.83
C TRP A 66 19.37 -6.94 -5.53
N GLN A 67 18.85 -5.93 -6.23
CA GLN A 67 19.10 -4.55 -5.89
C GLN A 67 18.47 -4.21 -4.54
N ARG A 68 19.06 -3.23 -3.86
CA ARG A 68 18.53 -2.68 -2.62
C ARG A 68 17.25 -1.88 -2.90
N LEU A 69 16.14 -2.28 -2.26
CA LEU A 69 14.87 -1.57 -2.32
C LEU A 69 14.55 -0.95 -0.96
N TYR A 70 14.09 0.29 -0.98
CA TYR A 70 13.64 0.99 0.22
C TYR A 70 12.12 0.95 0.28
N LEU A 71 11.60 0.53 1.43
CA LEU A 71 10.18 0.45 1.73
C LEU A 71 9.87 1.39 2.88
N ALA A 72 9.00 2.37 2.69
CA ALA A 72 8.52 3.22 3.76
C ALA A 72 7.22 2.66 4.33
N ILE A 73 7.17 2.59 5.66
CA ILE A 73 5.95 2.31 6.40
C ILE A 73 5.43 3.64 6.96
N ASP A 74 4.15 3.90 6.77
CA ASP A 74 3.50 5.10 7.29
C ASP A 74 2.05 4.83 7.71
N ARG A 75 1.51 5.73 8.55
CA ARG A 75 0.11 5.74 8.96
C ARG A 75 -0.59 6.96 8.40
N ILE A 76 -1.73 6.72 7.79
CA ILE A 76 -2.57 7.75 7.19
C ILE A 76 -3.90 7.76 7.92
N GLN A 77 -4.19 8.84 8.64
CA GLN A 77 -5.53 9.09 9.17
C GLN A 77 -6.38 9.68 8.04
N TRP A 78 -7.32 8.90 7.53
CA TRP A 78 -8.27 9.34 6.53
C TRP A 78 -9.68 9.38 7.10
N GLN A 79 -10.12 10.57 7.49
CA GLN A 79 -11.37 10.78 8.24
C GLN A 79 -11.37 9.90 9.50
N GLU A 80 -12.32 8.97 9.62
CA GLU A 80 -12.43 8.04 10.74
C GLU A 80 -11.58 6.77 10.54
N LYS A 81 -11.04 6.55 9.34
CA LYS A 81 -10.27 5.36 8.99
C LYS A 81 -8.79 5.60 9.23
N ASN A 82 -8.17 4.70 9.98
CA ASN A 82 -6.74 4.67 10.21
C ASN A 82 -6.11 3.65 9.26
N LEU A 83 -5.43 4.11 8.22
CA LEU A 83 -4.75 3.23 7.27
C LEU A 83 -3.30 3.06 7.69
N PHE A 84 -2.85 1.82 7.67
CA PHE A 84 -1.46 1.47 7.86
C PHE A 84 -0.89 0.98 6.54
N VAL A 85 0.09 1.69 5.99
CA VAL A 85 0.52 1.54 4.59
C VAL A 85 2.00 1.23 4.54
N ILE A 86 2.38 0.34 3.64
CA ILE A 86 3.77 0.13 3.22
C ILE A 86 3.89 0.46 1.74
N ALA A 87 4.86 1.30 1.39
CA ALA A 87 5.13 1.77 0.04
C ALA A 87 6.59 1.52 -0.35
N VAL A 88 6.82 1.13 -1.60
CA VAL A 88 8.16 1.01 -2.18
C VAL A 88 8.59 2.36 -2.75
N ILE A 89 9.83 2.76 -2.49
CA ILE A 89 10.41 4.01 -2.99
C ILE A 89 11.17 3.70 -4.27
N ILE A 90 10.64 4.14 -5.41
CA ILE A 90 11.24 3.97 -6.74
C ILE A 90 11.21 5.31 -7.47
N SER A 91 12.33 5.71 -8.05
CA SER A 91 12.44 6.95 -8.84
C SER A 91 11.89 8.19 -8.10
N ARG A 92 12.24 8.34 -6.81
CA ARG A 92 11.78 9.42 -5.91
C ARG A 92 10.26 9.45 -5.66
N ARG A 93 9.54 8.35 -5.89
CA ARG A 93 8.10 8.21 -5.62
C ARG A 93 7.86 7.07 -4.65
N ALA A 94 6.97 7.30 -3.68
CA ALA A 94 6.44 6.25 -2.82
C ALA A 94 5.22 5.62 -3.51
N ILE A 95 5.33 4.35 -3.88
CA ILE A 95 4.26 3.58 -4.51
C ILE A 95 3.71 2.61 -3.46
N PRO A 96 2.44 2.74 -3.02
CA PRO A 96 1.85 1.84 -2.05
C PRO A 96 1.89 0.37 -2.53
N VAL A 97 2.44 -0.52 -1.72
CA VAL A 97 2.48 -1.96 -2.02
C VAL A 97 1.30 -2.65 -1.36
N TYR A 98 1.08 -2.35 -0.07
CA TYR A 98 0.03 -2.99 0.71
C TYR A 98 -0.44 -2.06 1.84
N TRP A 99 -1.66 -2.28 2.32
CA TRP A 99 -2.23 -1.52 3.42
C TRP A 99 -3.25 -2.33 4.22
N GLN A 100 -3.47 -1.92 5.45
CA GLN A 100 -4.47 -2.49 6.36
C GLN A 100 -5.24 -1.37 7.05
N PHE A 101 -6.52 -1.62 7.33
CA PHE A 101 -7.30 -0.74 8.19
C PHE A 101 -7.07 -1.14 9.64
N LEU A 102 -6.75 -0.16 10.49
CA LEU A 102 -6.63 -0.33 11.93
C LEU A 102 -7.92 0.17 12.58
N GLU A 103 -8.57 -0.67 13.37
CA GLU A 103 -9.83 -0.33 14.04
C GLU A 103 -9.65 0.64 15.22
N LYS A 104 -8.42 0.74 15.75
CA LYS A 104 -8.11 1.54 16.94
C LYS A 104 -7.48 2.89 16.59
N ARG A 105 -7.80 3.89 17.43
CA ARG A 105 -7.08 5.16 17.50
C ARG A 105 -5.86 4.97 18.41
N GLY A 106 -4.68 4.74 17.84
CA GLY A 106 -3.45 4.54 18.61
C GLY A 106 -2.32 3.88 17.81
N ALA A 107 -1.18 3.65 18.46
CA ALA A 107 -0.01 3.02 17.82
C ALA A 107 -0.29 1.58 17.38
N SER A 108 0.28 1.19 16.23
CA SER A 108 0.21 -0.20 15.76
C SER A 108 0.94 -1.14 16.72
N ASN A 109 0.38 -2.32 16.99
CA ASN A 109 1.09 -3.35 17.75
C ASN A 109 2.02 -4.16 16.82
N LEU A 110 2.88 -5.00 17.41
CA LEU A 110 3.80 -5.83 16.64
C LEU A 110 3.07 -6.79 15.69
N ALA A 111 1.92 -7.34 16.08
CA ALA A 111 1.16 -8.27 15.25
C ALA A 111 0.64 -7.60 13.97
N GLU A 112 0.11 -6.38 14.08
CA GLU A 112 -0.34 -5.54 12.96
C GLU A 112 0.84 -5.18 12.04
N GLN A 113 1.99 -4.81 12.61
CA GLN A 113 3.23 -4.55 11.85
C GLN A 113 3.68 -5.77 11.06
N GLN A 114 3.67 -6.95 11.69
CA GLN A 114 4.01 -8.19 11.01
C GLN A 114 2.97 -8.56 9.95
N ALA A 115 1.69 -8.36 10.21
CA ALA A 115 0.61 -8.66 9.28
C ALA A 115 0.70 -7.79 8.01
N LEU A 116 1.05 -6.50 8.16
CA LEU A 116 1.30 -5.61 7.04
C LEU A 116 2.55 -6.03 6.23
N LEU A 117 3.62 -6.41 6.94
CA LEU A 117 4.92 -6.69 6.32
C LEU A 117 5.01 -8.04 5.63
N ARG A 118 4.41 -9.10 6.20
CA ARG A 118 4.54 -10.47 5.68
C ARG A 118 4.21 -10.61 4.19
N PRO A 119 3.10 -10.04 3.66
CA PRO A 119 2.79 -10.12 2.23
C PRO A 119 3.86 -9.44 1.37
N VAL A 120 4.37 -8.29 1.80
CA VAL A 120 5.37 -7.52 1.04
C VAL A 120 6.73 -8.20 1.03
N LEU A 121 7.17 -8.73 2.18
CA LEU A 121 8.42 -9.48 2.27
C LEU A 121 8.38 -10.74 1.41
N LYS A 122 7.22 -11.40 1.31
CA LYS A 122 7.03 -12.55 0.42
C LYS A 122 7.02 -12.13 -1.05
N LEU A 123 6.38 -11.02 -1.39
CA LEU A 123 6.26 -10.52 -2.76
C LEU A 123 7.61 -10.08 -3.34
N LEU A 124 8.45 -9.44 -2.52
CA LEU A 124 9.72 -8.83 -2.92
C LEU A 124 10.94 -9.58 -2.34
N ASN A 125 10.83 -10.90 -2.17
CA ASN A 125 11.89 -11.75 -1.62
C ASN A 125 13.16 -11.82 -2.50
N GLU A 126 13.06 -11.43 -3.78
CA GLU A 126 14.15 -11.36 -4.75
C GLU A 126 15.01 -10.08 -4.60
N TYR A 127 14.75 -9.26 -3.59
CA TYR A 127 15.40 -7.97 -3.39
C TYR A 127 16.00 -7.81 -2.00
N ASN A 128 17.01 -6.95 -1.90
CA ASN A 128 17.61 -6.57 -0.62
C ASN A 128 16.78 -5.46 0.03
N LEU A 129 15.84 -5.83 0.89
CA LEU A 129 14.85 -4.91 1.44
C LEU A 129 15.41 -4.08 2.62
N VAL A 130 15.11 -2.78 2.61
CA VAL A 130 15.35 -1.85 3.72
C VAL A 130 14.02 -1.23 4.13
N ILE A 131 13.58 -1.49 5.35
CA ILE A 131 12.36 -0.90 5.90
C ILE A 131 12.68 0.43 6.57
N LEU A 132 12.01 1.49 6.14
CA LEU A 132 12.05 2.83 6.70
C LEU A 132 10.76 3.05 7.50
N GLY A 133 10.88 3.60 8.70
CA GLY A 133 9.71 3.94 9.53
C GLY A 133 9.98 5.13 10.44
N ASP A 134 8.96 5.95 10.66
CA ASP A 134 9.03 7.10 11.58
C ASP A 134 8.85 6.68 13.05
N ARG A 135 8.76 7.68 13.93
CA ARG A 135 8.73 7.61 15.39
C ARG A 135 7.62 6.77 16.03
N GLU A 136 6.71 6.19 15.26
CA GLU A 136 5.71 5.27 15.81
C GLU A 136 6.18 3.81 15.81
N PHE A 137 7.29 3.49 15.14
CA PHE A 137 7.75 2.11 14.91
C PHE A 137 8.94 1.68 15.79
N HIS A 138 9.25 2.43 16.85
CA HIS A 138 10.36 2.22 17.80
C HIS A 138 10.41 0.89 18.55
N SER A 139 9.53 -0.07 18.26
CA SER A 139 9.54 -1.31 19.01
C SER A 139 10.82 -2.09 18.70
N ILE A 140 11.69 -2.26 19.71
CA ILE A 140 12.84 -3.17 19.68
C ILE A 140 12.41 -4.56 19.17
N LYS A 141 11.15 -4.93 19.44
CA LYS A 141 10.53 -6.17 18.97
C LYS A 141 10.43 -6.24 17.44
N LEU A 142 10.01 -5.16 16.75
CA LEU A 142 9.96 -5.12 15.29
C LEU A 142 11.37 -5.20 14.69
N ALA A 143 12.31 -4.44 15.24
CA ALA A 143 13.72 -4.48 14.82
C ALA A 143 14.32 -5.90 14.97
N LYS A 144 14.07 -6.57 16.10
CA LYS A 144 14.49 -7.97 16.32
C LYS A 144 13.85 -8.92 15.29
N TRP A 145 12.57 -8.76 15.01
CA TRP A 145 11.85 -9.58 14.02
C TRP A 145 12.33 -9.36 12.57
N LEU A 146 12.65 -8.13 12.19
CA LEU A 146 13.24 -7.84 10.89
C LEU A 146 14.65 -8.41 10.77
N LYS A 147 15.46 -8.29 11.84
CA LYS A 147 16.80 -8.87 11.91
C LYS A 147 16.76 -10.40 11.78
N SER A 148 15.80 -11.08 12.44
CA SER A 148 15.65 -12.54 12.31
C SER A 148 15.27 -12.97 10.89
N ARG A 149 14.72 -12.06 10.07
CA ARG A 149 14.38 -12.28 8.66
C ARG A 149 15.46 -11.78 7.70
N ARG A 150 16.62 -11.33 8.20
CA ARG A 150 17.72 -10.74 7.43
C ARG A 150 17.27 -9.51 6.61
N VAL A 151 16.29 -8.76 7.11
CA VAL A 151 15.80 -7.52 6.51
C VAL A 151 16.44 -6.34 7.22
N SER A 152 17.05 -5.43 6.44
CA SER A 152 17.63 -4.19 6.97
C SER A 152 16.52 -3.21 7.34
N PHE A 153 16.78 -2.34 8.31
CA PHE A 153 15.80 -1.33 8.74
C PHE A 153 16.48 -0.04 9.19
N VAL A 154 15.76 1.07 9.03
CA VAL A 154 16.12 2.39 9.53
C VAL A 154 14.88 2.97 10.19
N PHE A 155 14.90 3.05 11.51
CA PHE A 155 13.82 3.66 12.29
C PHE A 155 14.32 4.93 12.94
N ARG A 156 13.55 6.01 12.80
CA ARG A 156 13.89 7.30 13.43
C ARG A 156 13.70 7.19 14.94
N GLN A 157 14.75 7.47 15.71
CA GLN A 157 14.68 7.54 17.17
C GLN A 157 14.10 8.87 17.69
N LYS A 158 13.34 8.84 18.79
CA LYS A 158 12.91 10.02 19.54
C LYS A 158 14.12 10.57 20.30
N LYS A 159 14.23 11.90 20.39
CA LYS A 159 15.38 12.60 21.01
C LYS A 159 15.62 12.19 22.47
N ASP A 160 14.58 11.72 23.16
CA ASP A 160 14.59 11.41 24.60
C ASP A 160 14.88 9.93 24.91
N THR A 161 15.37 9.17 23.92
CA THR A 161 15.68 7.74 24.11
C THR A 161 17.00 7.60 24.87
N TYR A 162 16.92 7.29 26.16
CA TYR A 162 18.09 6.93 26.97
C TYR A 162 18.62 5.55 26.54
N ILE A 163 19.85 5.52 26.04
CA ILE A 163 20.61 4.28 25.84
C ILE A 163 21.35 4.04 27.15
N LYS A 164 20.94 3.00 27.89
CA LYS A 164 21.72 2.46 29.01
C LYS A 164 22.65 1.37 28.50
#